data_AF-A0A7S3Y8M1-F1
#
_entry.id   AF-A0A7S3Y8M1-F1
#
_cell.length_a   1.000
_cell.length_b   1.000
_cell.length_c   1.000
_cell.angle_alpha   90.00
_cell.angle_beta   90.00
_cell.angle_gamma   90.00
#
_symmetry.space_group_name_H-M   'P 1'
#
loop_
_entity.id
_entity.type
_entity.pdbx_description
1 polymer ?
#
loop_
_entity_poly.entity_id
_entity_poly.type
_entity_poly.pdbx_seq_one_letter_code
_entity_poly.pdbx_strand_id
1 'polypeptide(L)'
;VGYGCHREVVEDMLLLVLAMHATAAPSSESDQEKRPDIPYPAISVTSKDSSSGTEKKTEKSEPVDETKGVAADSKDEAPVILALPWKIFPLDFASGELSIHGNPLVIREIANAGTDGTGLNIWDGSVVLAKYLEHSLATVIKGASVVELGSGTGLVGLAAAMLGAKTVLTDLPYTLKNIEANIKANAPAIAAHGGKANVKTLDWTTPQKHAKNLPKKIDFIIASDVVWVDWLVAPLVATLHYLVNQHNQQASPIGDDDPAVPNSKPEKEVCEMKKSSASSRHDPGRKKPLVLLAHQTRSTATDNHLWKLLSDGGFRIAEVNRDRHHPKFRADKIKLFELHHS
;
A
#
# COMPACT_ATOMS: atom_id res chain seq x y z
N VAL A 1 46.39 18.14 39.45
CA VAL A 1 47.31 18.29 38.29
C VAL A 1 46.95 17.16 37.35
N GLY A 2 46.21 17.27 36.25
CA GLY A 2 45.95 18.37 35.31
C GLY A 2 46.14 17.74 33.92
N TYR A 3 45.05 17.27 33.29
CA TYR A 3 45.07 16.83 31.89
C TYR A 3 44.06 17.66 31.10
N GLY A 4 44.59 18.34 30.09
CA GLY A 4 43.92 19.35 29.30
C GLY A 4 43.17 18.79 28.09
N CYS A 5 42.14 19.57 27.76
CA CYS A 5 41.33 19.67 26.55
C CYS A 5 42.07 19.40 25.23
N HIS A 6 41.44 18.67 24.31
CA HIS A 6 41.35 19.06 22.89
C HIS A 6 40.05 18.48 22.30
N ARG A 7 39.18 19.40 21.87
CA ARG A 7 37.87 19.18 21.25
C ARG A 7 37.96 19.87 19.88
N GLU A 8 38.34 19.12 18.86
CA GLU A 8 38.30 19.55 17.46
C GLU A 8 37.76 18.35 16.67
N VAL A 9 36.58 18.51 16.07
CA VAL A 9 36.12 18.08 14.73
C VAL A 9 34.58 18.21 14.73
N VAL A 10 34.04 19.43 14.82
CA VAL A 10 32.62 19.69 14.49
C VAL A 10 32.43 21.14 13.99
N GLU A 11 33.16 21.58 12.96
CA GLU A 11 32.88 22.90 12.33
C GLU A 11 33.03 22.97 10.78
N ASP A 12 33.05 21.84 10.06
CA ASP A 12 33.18 21.86 8.57
C ASP A 12 31.93 21.41 7.78
N MET A 13 30.73 21.44 8.37
CA MET A 13 29.47 21.14 7.68
C MET A 13 28.40 22.23 7.78
N LEU A 14 28.80 23.50 7.89
CA LEU A 14 27.84 24.63 7.92
C LEU A 14 28.11 25.74 6.89
N LEU A 15 28.94 25.48 5.87
CA LEU A 15 29.35 26.50 4.88
C LEU A 15 29.05 26.16 3.41
N LEU A 16 28.11 25.24 3.15
CA LEU A 16 27.63 24.95 1.79
C LEU A 16 26.12 25.18 1.59
N VAL A 17 25.42 25.78 2.56
CA VAL A 17 23.98 26.10 2.47
C VAL A 17 23.72 27.61 2.29
N LEU A 18 24.77 28.45 2.33
CA LEU A 18 24.65 29.92 2.20
C LEU A 18 25.18 30.51 0.88
N ALA A 19 25.35 29.69 -0.18
CA ALA A 19 25.92 30.14 -1.45
C ALA A 19 25.00 29.97 -2.69
N MET A 20 23.67 29.96 -2.54
CA MET A 20 22.75 29.88 -3.71
C MET A 20 21.54 30.84 -3.63
N HIS A 21 21.72 32.05 -3.10
CA HIS A 21 20.68 33.10 -3.09
C HIS A 21 21.15 34.48 -3.59
N ALA A 22 21.95 34.53 -4.65
CA ALA A 22 22.17 35.79 -5.37
C ALA A 22 22.50 35.53 -6.85
N THR A 23 21.50 35.67 -7.71
CA THR A 23 21.55 36.44 -8.98
C THR A 23 20.27 36.16 -9.76
N ALA A 24 19.47 37.20 -9.98
CA ALA A 24 18.32 37.18 -10.87
C ALA A 24 18.49 38.21 -11.99
N ALA A 25 17.88 37.88 -13.13
CA ALA A 25 17.47 38.68 -14.29
C ALA A 25 18.38 38.64 -15.56
N PRO A 26 17.80 38.83 -16.77
CA PRO A 26 16.73 38.01 -17.38
C PRO A 26 17.03 37.66 -18.86
N SER A 27 16.40 36.63 -19.44
CA SER A 27 16.28 36.51 -20.91
C SER A 27 15.00 35.79 -21.38
N SER A 28 14.22 36.57 -22.14
CA SER A 28 13.31 36.30 -23.27
C SER A 28 12.27 35.16 -23.24
N GLU A 29 11.04 35.60 -23.49
CA GLU A 29 9.78 34.90 -23.81
C GLU A 29 9.86 33.97 -25.03
N SER A 30 9.11 32.86 -24.99
CA SER A 30 7.91 32.60 -25.83
C SER A 30 7.45 31.13 -25.68
N ASP A 31 6.15 30.90 -25.92
CA ASP A 31 5.42 29.62 -25.97
C ASP A 31 4.71 29.17 -24.68
N GLN A 32 3.79 30.01 -24.21
CA GLN A 32 2.62 29.56 -23.44
C GLN A 32 1.49 29.16 -24.39
N GLU A 33 1.22 27.86 -24.50
CA GLU A 33 0.00 27.34 -25.09
C GLU A 33 -1.14 27.40 -24.07
N LYS A 34 -2.24 28.05 -24.47
CA LYS A 34 -3.37 28.49 -23.65
C LYS A 34 -4.13 27.32 -23.02
N ARG A 35 -4.29 27.34 -21.69
CA ARG A 35 -5.34 26.60 -20.95
C ARG A 35 -6.65 27.41 -21.00
N PRO A 36 -7.81 26.82 -21.33
CA PRO A 36 -9.08 27.51 -21.17
C PRO A 36 -9.53 27.44 -19.70
N ASP A 37 -9.75 28.61 -19.09
CA ASP A 37 -10.44 28.75 -17.81
C ASP A 37 -11.94 28.45 -18.01
N ILE A 38 -12.44 27.42 -17.32
CA ILE A 38 -13.87 27.15 -17.19
C ILE A 38 -14.22 27.27 -15.70
N PRO A 39 -15.10 28.19 -15.29
CA PRO A 39 -15.46 28.37 -13.89
C PRO A 39 -16.39 27.24 -13.42
N TYR A 40 -16.06 26.60 -12.30
CA TYR A 40 -16.98 25.73 -11.57
C TYR A 40 -17.94 26.56 -10.70
N PRO A 41 -19.24 26.18 -10.60
CA PRO A 41 -20.19 26.91 -9.78
C PRO A 41 -19.95 26.67 -8.29
N ALA A 42 -19.97 27.75 -7.51
CA ALA A 42 -20.01 27.70 -6.06
C ALA A 42 -21.32 27.04 -5.60
N ILE A 43 -21.22 25.90 -4.91
CA ILE A 43 -22.38 25.28 -4.25
C ILE A 43 -22.57 25.98 -2.90
N SER A 44 -23.53 26.91 -2.86
CA SER A 44 -24.07 27.49 -1.63
C SER A 44 -24.85 26.42 -0.87
N VAL A 45 -24.40 26.09 0.34
CA VAL A 45 -25.17 25.29 1.29
C VAL A 45 -26.31 26.16 1.83
N THR A 46 -27.52 25.98 1.30
CA THR A 46 -28.74 26.50 1.92
C THR A 46 -29.31 25.43 2.86
N SER A 47 -29.12 25.60 4.15
CA SER A 47 -29.92 24.92 5.18
C SER A 47 -31.35 25.47 5.12
N LYS A 48 -32.33 24.61 4.83
CA LYS A 48 -33.74 24.89 5.13
C LYS A 48 -34.13 24.08 6.36
N ASP A 49 -34.46 24.83 7.42
CA ASP A 49 -35.11 24.33 8.62
C ASP A 49 -36.53 23.85 8.34
N SER A 50 -36.99 22.93 9.19
CA SER A 50 -38.41 22.78 9.53
C SER A 50 -38.57 22.48 11.03
N SER A 51 -38.84 23.55 11.79
CA SER A 51 -39.86 23.72 12.84
C SER A 51 -40.05 22.69 13.95
N SER A 52 -39.73 23.10 15.20
CA SER A 52 -40.66 23.38 16.33
C SER A 52 -39.78 23.70 17.55
N GLY A 53 -39.81 24.84 18.25
CA GLY A 53 -40.94 25.60 18.80
C GLY A 53 -40.76 25.66 20.33
N THR A 54 -40.27 26.77 20.89
CA THR A 54 -40.71 27.42 22.15
C THR A 54 -39.75 28.55 22.59
N GLU A 55 -40.34 29.65 23.05
CA GLU A 55 -39.75 30.95 23.34
C GLU A 55 -39.05 31.05 24.71
N LYS A 56 -38.00 31.90 24.82
CA LYS A 56 -37.87 32.88 25.93
C LYS A 56 -36.74 33.93 25.73
N LYS A 57 -37.18 35.19 25.63
CA LYS A 57 -36.70 36.47 26.23
C LYS A 57 -35.20 36.81 26.42
N THR A 58 -34.82 37.90 25.73
CA THR A 58 -34.08 39.14 26.16
C THR A 58 -32.74 39.04 26.90
N GLU A 59 -31.66 39.60 26.32
CA GLU A 59 -31.02 40.89 26.71
C GLU A 59 -29.81 41.26 25.81
N LYS A 60 -29.44 42.55 25.81
CA LYS A 60 -28.47 43.26 24.93
C LYS A 60 -27.06 43.38 25.55
N SER A 61 -26.05 43.55 24.67
CA SER A 61 -24.78 44.34 24.80
C SER A 61 -23.76 43.90 25.87
N GLU A 62 -22.42 43.93 25.73
CA GLU A 62 -21.40 44.42 24.77
C GLU A 62 -20.04 43.75 25.15
N PRO A 63 -18.89 43.99 24.47
CA PRO A 63 -17.78 43.03 24.33
C PRO A 63 -16.71 43.10 25.44
N VAL A 64 -15.93 42.03 25.62
CA VAL A 64 -14.74 42.01 26.47
C VAL A 64 -13.52 41.45 25.72
N ASP A 65 -12.44 42.18 25.96
CA ASP A 65 -11.09 42.19 25.42
C ASP A 65 -10.21 40.98 25.81
N GLU A 66 -9.11 40.92 25.09
CA GLU A 66 -7.95 40.04 24.97
C GLU A 66 -7.38 39.21 26.14
N THR A 67 -6.85 38.06 25.71
CA THR A 67 -5.61 37.34 26.13
C THR A 67 -5.57 36.50 27.41
N LYS A 68 -5.30 35.20 27.23
CA LYS A 68 -4.06 34.52 27.68
C LYS A 68 -4.00 33.08 27.16
N GLY A 69 -2.87 32.74 26.56
CA GLY A 69 -2.66 31.49 25.84
C GLY A 69 -2.36 30.26 26.69
N VAL A 70 -2.39 29.12 26.02
CA VAL A 70 -1.51 27.98 26.30
C VAL A 70 -1.08 27.43 24.94
N ALA A 71 0.23 27.42 24.71
CA ALA A 71 0.84 26.82 23.54
C ALA A 71 0.57 25.31 23.53
N ALA A 72 -0.04 24.82 22.45
CA ALA A 72 0.00 23.42 22.07
C ALA A 72 0.82 23.35 20.79
N ASP A 73 2.12 23.12 20.98
CA ASP A 73 3.07 22.80 19.94
C ASP A 73 2.90 21.32 19.61
N SER A 74 2.21 21.06 18.50
CA SER A 74 2.28 19.85 17.67
C SER A 74 1.22 20.00 16.59
N LYS A 75 1.59 20.67 15.50
CA LYS A 75 0.92 20.41 14.23
C LYS A 75 1.39 19.02 13.80
N ASP A 76 0.69 17.98 14.26
CA ASP A 76 0.62 16.75 13.49
C ASP A 76 -0.03 17.14 12.16
N GLU A 77 0.80 17.58 11.20
CA GLU A 77 0.33 17.81 9.84
C GLU A 77 -0.20 16.48 9.34
N ALA A 78 -1.51 16.43 9.09
CA ALA A 78 -2.15 15.25 8.55
C ALA A 78 -1.38 14.79 7.30
N PRO A 79 -1.14 13.48 7.15
CA PRO A 79 -0.30 12.98 6.08
C PRO A 79 -0.84 13.43 4.72
N VAL A 80 0.05 13.99 3.89
CA VAL A 80 -0.31 14.45 2.54
C VAL A 80 -0.70 13.24 1.68
N ILE A 81 -1.98 13.14 1.35
CA ILE A 81 -2.55 12.09 0.51
C ILE A 81 -2.31 12.46 -0.96
N LEU A 82 -1.46 11.70 -1.66
CA LEU A 82 -1.07 12.02 -3.04
C LEU A 82 -2.04 11.45 -4.11
N ALA A 83 -3.33 11.28 -3.79
CA ALA A 83 -4.34 10.74 -4.71
C ALA A 83 -4.52 11.58 -5.98
N LEU A 84 -4.49 10.96 -7.17
CA LEU A 84 -4.77 11.65 -8.43
C LEU A 84 -6.28 11.76 -8.68
N PRO A 85 -6.79 12.91 -9.19
CA PRO A 85 -8.23 13.16 -9.26
C PRO A 85 -8.92 12.70 -10.56
N TRP A 86 -8.20 12.12 -11.53
CA TRP A 86 -8.77 11.68 -12.81
C TRP A 86 -8.41 10.22 -13.15
N LYS A 87 -9.34 9.51 -13.80
CA LYS A 87 -9.16 8.16 -14.32
C LYS A 87 -8.72 8.20 -15.79
N ILE A 88 -7.69 7.45 -16.14
CA ILE A 88 -7.21 7.23 -17.51
C ILE A 88 -8.13 6.24 -18.23
N PHE A 89 -8.66 5.25 -17.51
CA PHE A 89 -9.57 4.24 -18.06
C PHE A 89 -10.99 4.49 -17.54
N PRO A 90 -11.85 5.22 -18.28
CA PRO A 90 -13.22 5.52 -17.87
C PRO A 90 -14.15 4.31 -18.15
N LEU A 91 -13.83 3.16 -17.56
CA LEU A 91 -14.58 1.92 -17.76
C LEU A 91 -15.72 1.81 -16.74
N ASP A 92 -16.85 1.25 -17.17
CA ASP A 92 -17.90 0.78 -16.29
C ASP A 92 -17.56 -0.61 -15.75
N PHE A 93 -16.82 -0.63 -14.65
CA PHE A 93 -16.44 -1.87 -13.98
C PHE A 93 -17.61 -2.61 -13.35
N ALA A 94 -18.70 -1.91 -13.01
CA ALA A 94 -19.87 -2.52 -12.39
C ALA A 94 -20.69 -3.35 -13.38
N SER A 95 -20.68 -2.97 -14.67
CA SER A 95 -21.24 -3.81 -15.75
C SER A 95 -20.24 -4.82 -16.33
N GLY A 96 -18.98 -4.77 -15.89
CA GLY A 96 -17.93 -5.71 -16.32
C GLY A 96 -17.34 -5.36 -17.69
N GLU A 97 -17.25 -4.07 -18.03
CA GLU A 97 -16.66 -3.61 -19.29
C GLU A 97 -15.18 -4.05 -19.45
N LEU A 98 -14.43 -4.08 -18.34
CA LEU A 98 -13.12 -4.72 -18.32
C LEU A 98 -13.30 -6.25 -18.34
N SER A 99 -12.65 -6.94 -19.27
CA SER A 99 -12.66 -8.40 -19.33
C SER A 99 -11.27 -9.02 -19.21
N ILE A 100 -11.23 -10.23 -18.65
CA ILE A 100 -10.07 -11.11 -18.55
C ILE A 100 -10.39 -12.41 -19.30
N HIS A 101 -9.62 -12.71 -20.35
CA HIS A 101 -9.86 -13.80 -21.30
C HIS A 101 -11.31 -13.81 -21.84
N GLY A 102 -11.82 -12.63 -22.15
CA GLY A 102 -13.19 -12.45 -22.68
C GLY A 102 -14.30 -12.61 -21.64
N ASN A 103 -13.98 -12.92 -20.39
CA ASN A 103 -14.96 -12.96 -19.30
C ASN A 103 -15.03 -11.59 -18.62
N PRO A 104 -16.23 -11.02 -18.41
CA PRO A 104 -16.38 -9.77 -17.68
C PRO A 104 -15.79 -9.87 -16.27
N LEU A 105 -15.00 -8.86 -15.87
CA LEU A 105 -14.51 -8.66 -14.52
C LEU A 105 -15.39 -7.58 -13.87
N VAL A 106 -16.34 -8.01 -13.05
CA VAL A 106 -17.32 -7.14 -12.40
C VAL A 106 -16.77 -6.64 -11.08
N ILE A 107 -16.48 -5.34 -10.97
CA ILE A 107 -15.95 -4.73 -9.75
C ILE A 107 -16.89 -3.64 -9.28
N ARG A 108 -17.31 -3.75 -8.02
CA ARG A 108 -18.03 -2.69 -7.31
C ARG A 108 -17.04 -1.74 -6.63
N GLU A 109 -17.11 -0.47 -6.99
CA GLU A 109 -16.59 0.64 -6.19
C GLU A 109 -17.63 1.08 -5.16
N ILE A 110 -17.17 1.60 -4.02
CA ILE A 110 -18.03 2.25 -3.03
C ILE A 110 -17.50 3.66 -2.86
N ALA A 111 -18.34 4.65 -3.13
CA ALA A 111 -17.97 6.05 -2.94
C ALA A 111 -17.53 6.27 -1.48
N ASN A 112 -16.30 6.73 -1.30
CA ASN A 112 -15.79 7.15 -0.01
C ASN A 112 -16.40 8.51 0.33
N ALA A 113 -17.61 8.50 0.86
CA ALA A 113 -18.30 9.69 1.36
C ALA A 113 -17.65 10.15 2.68
N GLY A 114 -16.40 10.61 2.62
CA GLY A 114 -15.69 11.24 3.74
C GLY A 114 -14.94 10.31 4.69
N THR A 115 -14.51 9.11 4.25
CA THR A 115 -13.58 8.26 5.01
C THR A 115 -12.14 8.46 4.51
N ASP A 116 -11.16 8.41 5.43
CA ASP A 116 -9.71 8.57 5.14
C ASP A 116 -9.11 7.44 4.27
N GLY A 117 -9.92 6.52 3.75
CA GLY A 117 -9.49 5.37 2.97
C GLY A 117 -9.60 5.62 1.47
N THR A 118 -8.60 5.20 0.70
CA THR A 118 -8.62 5.20 -0.78
C THR A 118 -8.94 3.82 -1.37
N GLY A 119 -9.06 2.80 -0.53
CA GLY A 119 -9.14 1.38 -0.93
C GLY A 119 -10.48 0.91 -1.50
N LEU A 120 -11.53 1.74 -1.52
CA LEU A 120 -12.83 1.34 -2.12
C LEU A 120 -13.00 1.82 -3.57
N ASN A 121 -11.99 2.50 -4.12
CA ASN A 121 -11.93 2.96 -5.50
C ASN A 121 -10.91 2.15 -6.30
N ILE A 122 -11.14 2.03 -7.60
CA ILE A 122 -10.22 1.46 -8.58
C ILE A 122 -9.17 2.51 -8.94
N TRP A 123 -7.92 2.11 -9.10
CA TRP A 123 -6.84 2.99 -9.55
C TRP A 123 -6.28 2.48 -10.88
N ASP A 124 -5.88 3.37 -11.80
CA ASP A 124 -5.53 2.98 -13.17
C ASP A 124 -4.35 2.00 -13.24
N GLY A 125 -3.44 2.02 -12.26
CA GLY A 125 -2.36 1.05 -12.17
C GLY A 125 -2.85 -0.38 -12.00
N SER A 126 -4.00 -0.59 -11.34
CA SER A 126 -4.65 -1.90 -11.25
C SER A 126 -5.14 -2.41 -12.60
N VAL A 127 -5.67 -1.53 -13.46
CA VAL A 127 -6.09 -1.89 -14.83
C VAL A 127 -4.89 -2.30 -15.67
N VAL A 128 -3.81 -1.51 -15.63
CA VAL A 128 -2.58 -1.80 -16.37
C VAL A 128 -1.97 -3.11 -15.89
N LEU A 129 -1.91 -3.35 -14.57
CA LEU A 129 -1.35 -4.59 -14.02
C LEU A 129 -2.21 -5.80 -14.37
N ALA A 130 -3.53 -5.73 -14.20
CA ALA A 130 -4.43 -6.82 -14.53
C ALA A 130 -4.32 -7.25 -16.00
N LYS A 131 -4.25 -6.27 -16.92
CA LYS A 131 -4.10 -6.56 -18.35
C LYS A 131 -2.69 -6.97 -18.73
N TYR A 132 -1.67 -6.59 -17.97
CA TYR A 132 -0.33 -7.16 -18.09
C TYR A 132 -0.30 -8.65 -17.68
N LEU A 133 -0.96 -9.01 -16.57
CA LEU A 133 -1.07 -10.40 -16.14
C LEU A 133 -1.70 -11.26 -17.24
N GLU A 134 -2.81 -10.79 -17.82
CA GLU A 134 -3.48 -11.50 -18.90
C GLU A 134 -2.65 -11.54 -20.20
N HIS A 135 -2.09 -10.41 -20.61
CA HIS A 135 -1.42 -10.30 -21.90
C HIS A 135 -0.10 -11.08 -21.95
N SER A 136 0.67 -11.01 -20.86
CA SER A 136 2.07 -11.42 -20.87
C SER A 136 2.39 -12.56 -19.90
N LEU A 137 1.54 -12.81 -18.89
CA LEU A 137 1.80 -13.78 -17.83
C LEU A 137 0.70 -14.83 -17.65
N ALA A 138 -0.33 -14.87 -18.50
CA ALA A 138 -1.49 -15.75 -18.31
C ALA A 138 -1.11 -17.22 -18.13
N THR A 139 -0.17 -17.72 -18.93
CA THR A 139 0.32 -19.10 -18.83
C THR A 139 1.16 -19.35 -17.59
N VAL A 140 1.91 -18.33 -17.14
CA VAL A 140 2.83 -18.42 -16.01
C VAL A 140 2.10 -18.35 -14.67
N ILE A 141 1.04 -17.53 -14.59
CA ILE A 141 0.28 -17.32 -13.35
C ILE A 141 -0.75 -18.41 -13.09
N LYS A 142 -1.11 -19.20 -14.11
CA LYS A 142 -2.07 -20.30 -13.98
C LYS A 142 -1.59 -21.33 -12.95
N GLY A 143 -2.41 -21.57 -11.93
CA GLY A 143 -2.11 -22.49 -10.82
C GLY A 143 -1.12 -21.95 -9.77
N ALA A 144 -0.55 -20.77 -10.00
CA ALA A 144 0.39 -20.13 -9.08
C ALA A 144 -0.30 -19.67 -7.78
N SER A 145 0.47 -19.62 -6.69
CA SER A 145 0.02 -19.00 -5.45
C SER A 145 0.33 -17.51 -5.45
N VAL A 146 -0.70 -16.67 -5.36
CA VAL A 146 -0.59 -15.21 -5.50
C VAL A 146 -1.06 -14.54 -4.21
N VAL A 147 -0.29 -13.57 -3.72
CA VAL A 147 -0.72 -12.67 -2.64
C VAL A 147 -0.76 -11.25 -3.19
N GLU A 148 -1.89 -10.58 -3.07
CA GLU A 148 -2.02 -9.16 -3.44
C GLU A 148 -1.93 -8.29 -2.19
N LEU A 149 -1.06 -7.27 -2.21
CA LEU A 149 -0.93 -6.27 -1.15
C LEU A 149 -1.71 -5.01 -1.53
N GLY A 150 -2.53 -4.50 -0.59
CA GLY A 150 -3.32 -3.28 -0.82
C GLY A 150 -4.32 -3.49 -1.96
N SER A 151 -5.11 -4.55 -1.85
CA SER A 151 -5.99 -5.02 -2.92
C SER A 151 -7.08 -4.00 -3.27
N GLY A 152 -7.46 -3.13 -2.33
CA GLY A 152 -8.54 -2.16 -2.50
C GLY A 152 -9.85 -2.84 -2.87
N THR A 153 -10.27 -2.70 -4.14
CA THR A 153 -11.46 -3.38 -4.67
C THR A 153 -11.21 -4.84 -5.06
N GLY A 154 -9.94 -5.24 -5.19
CA GLY A 154 -9.48 -6.58 -5.54
C GLY A 154 -9.32 -6.82 -7.04
N LEU A 155 -9.30 -5.77 -7.87
CA LEU A 155 -9.29 -5.89 -9.33
C LEU A 155 -8.16 -6.78 -9.84
N VAL A 156 -6.90 -6.57 -9.39
CA VAL A 156 -5.76 -7.31 -9.94
C VAL A 156 -5.75 -8.76 -9.46
N GLY A 157 -6.01 -9.00 -8.17
CA GLY A 157 -6.07 -10.35 -7.61
C GLY A 157 -7.21 -11.19 -8.18
N LEU A 158 -8.36 -10.57 -8.47
CA LEU A 158 -9.47 -11.21 -9.16
C LEU A 158 -9.13 -11.52 -10.61
N ALA A 159 -8.44 -10.62 -11.32
CA ALA A 159 -7.91 -10.90 -12.65
C ALA A 159 -6.94 -12.10 -12.62
N ALA A 160 -6.01 -12.14 -11.67
CA ALA A 160 -5.12 -13.30 -11.48
C ALA A 160 -5.91 -14.60 -11.21
N ALA A 161 -6.95 -14.54 -10.38
CA ALA A 161 -7.81 -15.69 -10.12
C ALA A 161 -8.59 -16.15 -11.37
N MET A 162 -9.08 -15.22 -12.19
CA MET A 162 -9.70 -15.53 -13.50
C MET A 162 -8.71 -16.11 -14.51
N LEU A 163 -7.40 -15.89 -14.33
CA LEU A 163 -6.33 -16.56 -15.09
C LEU A 163 -5.95 -17.95 -14.52
N GLY A 164 -6.67 -18.41 -13.49
CA GLY A 164 -6.48 -19.73 -12.87
C GLY A 164 -5.50 -19.74 -11.68
N ALA A 165 -5.12 -18.58 -11.15
CA ALA A 165 -4.28 -18.49 -9.96
C ALA A 165 -5.05 -18.81 -8.66
N LYS A 166 -4.31 -19.12 -7.60
CA LYS A 166 -4.83 -19.22 -6.22
C LYS A 166 -4.45 -17.94 -5.48
N THR A 167 -5.36 -16.99 -5.48
CA THR A 167 -5.11 -15.64 -4.96
C THR A 167 -5.60 -15.46 -3.54
N VAL A 168 -4.76 -14.84 -2.71
CA VAL A 168 -5.13 -14.24 -1.42
C VAL A 168 -5.04 -12.72 -1.57
N LEU A 169 -6.19 -12.07 -1.60
CA LEU A 169 -6.30 -10.62 -1.63
C LEU A 169 -6.14 -10.09 -0.21
N THR A 170 -5.24 -9.13 0.00
CA THR A 170 -4.96 -8.57 1.32
C THR A 170 -5.05 -7.06 1.37
N ASP A 171 -5.62 -6.56 2.46
CA ASP A 171 -5.85 -5.14 2.73
C ASP A 171 -6.26 -4.92 4.21
N LEU A 172 -6.59 -3.68 4.59
CA LEU A 172 -7.10 -3.30 5.92
C LEU A 172 -8.59 -3.67 6.09
N PRO A 173 -9.06 -3.93 7.33
CA PRO A 173 -10.39 -4.49 7.60
C PRO A 173 -11.57 -3.79 6.89
N TYR A 174 -11.49 -2.48 6.66
CA TYR A 174 -12.58 -1.70 6.06
C TYR A 174 -12.87 -2.06 4.59
N THR A 175 -11.92 -2.64 3.85
CA THR A 175 -12.09 -3.01 2.42
C THR A 175 -12.59 -4.44 2.23
N LEU A 176 -12.36 -5.33 3.21
CA LEU A 176 -12.58 -6.78 3.09
C LEU A 176 -14.00 -7.15 2.63
N LYS A 177 -15.02 -6.52 3.21
CA LYS A 177 -16.43 -6.79 2.84
C LYS A 177 -16.71 -6.47 1.37
N ASN A 178 -16.08 -5.42 0.83
CA ASN A 178 -16.23 -5.09 -0.58
C ASN A 178 -15.48 -6.08 -1.46
N ILE A 179 -14.26 -6.46 -1.07
CA ILE A 179 -13.48 -7.51 -1.76
C ILE A 179 -14.26 -8.83 -1.79
N GLU A 180 -14.90 -9.24 -0.69
CA GLU A 180 -15.74 -10.45 -0.63
C GLU A 180 -16.92 -10.38 -1.61
N ALA A 181 -17.58 -9.22 -1.70
CA ALA A 181 -18.65 -9.01 -2.66
C ALA A 181 -18.15 -9.12 -4.11
N ASN A 182 -16.97 -8.55 -4.41
CA ASN A 182 -16.34 -8.64 -5.72
C ASN A 182 -15.87 -10.07 -6.05
N ILE A 183 -15.34 -10.82 -5.08
CA ILE A 183 -15.04 -12.26 -5.24
C ILE A 183 -16.31 -13.02 -5.63
N LYS A 184 -17.41 -12.78 -4.91
CA LYS A 184 -18.69 -13.46 -5.17
C LYS A 184 -19.23 -13.15 -6.57
N ALA A 185 -19.15 -11.89 -7.00
CA ALA A 185 -19.59 -11.47 -8.34
C ALA A 185 -18.83 -12.18 -9.47
N ASN A 186 -17.54 -12.48 -9.26
CA ASN A 186 -16.68 -13.10 -10.27
C ASN A 186 -16.47 -14.61 -10.08
N ALA A 187 -17.11 -15.22 -9.07
CA ALA A 187 -16.91 -16.63 -8.73
C ALA A 187 -17.13 -17.61 -9.91
N PRO A 188 -18.14 -17.44 -10.79
CA PRO A 188 -18.29 -18.31 -11.96
C PRO A 188 -17.11 -18.24 -12.92
N ALA A 189 -16.62 -17.04 -13.23
CA ALA A 189 -15.50 -16.85 -14.16
C ALA A 189 -14.18 -17.37 -13.58
N ILE A 190 -13.96 -17.17 -12.28
CA ILE A 190 -12.81 -17.74 -11.54
C ILE A 190 -12.85 -19.27 -11.59
N ALA A 191 -14.01 -19.87 -11.28
CA ALA A 191 -14.17 -21.32 -11.26
C ALA A 191 -13.97 -21.94 -12.64
N ALA A 192 -14.44 -21.29 -13.72
CA ALA A 192 -14.27 -21.75 -15.09
C ALA A 192 -12.80 -21.94 -15.51
N HIS A 193 -11.86 -21.22 -14.86
CA HIS A 193 -10.42 -21.29 -15.14
C HIS A 193 -9.63 -22.06 -14.07
N GLY A 194 -10.33 -22.68 -13.11
CA GLY A 194 -9.72 -23.43 -12.00
C GLY A 194 -9.04 -22.54 -10.95
N GLY A 195 -9.31 -21.25 -10.97
CA GLY A 195 -8.75 -20.29 -10.02
C GLY A 195 -9.43 -20.34 -8.66
N LYS A 196 -8.85 -19.63 -7.68
CA LYS A 196 -9.41 -19.43 -6.35
C LYS A 196 -9.10 -18.01 -5.90
N ALA A 197 -10.04 -17.39 -5.21
CA ALA A 197 -9.84 -16.11 -4.55
C ALA A 197 -10.35 -16.20 -3.11
N ASN A 198 -9.56 -15.71 -2.16
CA ASN A 198 -9.99 -15.44 -0.81
C ASN A 198 -9.43 -14.10 -0.34
N VAL A 199 -9.99 -13.54 0.73
CA VAL A 199 -9.51 -12.29 1.31
C VAL A 199 -8.99 -12.52 2.73
N LYS A 200 -7.95 -11.77 3.11
CA LYS A 200 -7.40 -11.74 4.46
C LYS A 200 -6.98 -10.32 4.84
N THR A 201 -7.05 -10.00 6.13
CA THR A 201 -6.42 -8.78 6.63
C THR A 201 -4.91 -8.88 6.55
N LEU A 202 -4.26 -7.83 6.06
CA LEU A 202 -2.82 -7.65 6.19
C LEU A 202 -2.53 -6.15 6.35
N ASP A 203 -2.20 -5.76 7.58
CA ASP A 203 -1.68 -4.43 7.88
C ASP A 203 -0.15 -4.43 7.73
N TRP A 204 0.35 -3.57 6.84
CA TRP A 204 1.79 -3.45 6.55
C TRP A 204 2.61 -2.97 7.74
N THR A 205 1.99 -2.32 8.73
CA THR A 205 2.66 -1.88 9.95
C THR A 205 2.92 -3.02 10.92
N THR A 206 2.20 -4.14 10.79
CA THR A 206 2.32 -5.31 11.66
C THR A 206 2.24 -6.65 10.89
N PRO A 207 3.06 -6.85 9.84
CA PRO A 207 2.92 -7.97 8.92
C PRO A 207 3.03 -9.33 9.61
N GLN A 208 3.82 -9.45 10.68
CA GLN A 208 4.00 -10.69 11.45
C GLN A 208 2.70 -11.18 12.09
N LYS A 209 1.80 -10.27 12.49
CA LYS A 209 0.50 -10.64 13.09
C LYS A 209 -0.44 -11.32 12.08
N HIS A 210 -0.34 -10.92 10.82
CA HIS A 210 -1.27 -11.30 9.76
C HIS A 210 -0.73 -12.41 8.85
N ALA A 211 0.58 -12.41 8.63
CA ALA A 211 1.30 -13.30 7.74
C ALA A 211 1.06 -14.80 7.98
N LYS A 212 0.85 -15.21 9.23
CA LYS A 212 0.56 -16.61 9.60
C LYS A 212 -0.68 -17.19 8.91
N ASN A 213 -1.57 -16.32 8.44
CA ASN A 213 -2.80 -16.68 7.74
C ASN A 213 -2.64 -16.72 6.21
N LEU A 214 -1.45 -16.43 5.69
CA LEU A 214 -1.14 -16.45 4.26
C LEU A 214 -0.62 -17.83 3.83
N PRO A 215 -0.62 -18.13 2.52
CA PRO A 215 -0.09 -19.38 2.01
C PRO A 215 1.40 -19.54 2.36
N LYS A 216 1.78 -20.73 2.83
CA LYS A 216 3.21 -21.08 3.07
C LYS A 216 4.06 -21.04 1.80
N LYS A 217 3.44 -21.07 0.61
CA LYS A 217 4.10 -20.91 -0.68
C LYS A 217 3.47 -19.77 -1.42
N ILE A 218 4.30 -18.81 -1.79
CA ILE A 218 3.93 -17.67 -2.62
C ILE A 218 4.82 -17.73 -3.86
N ASP A 219 4.21 -17.71 -5.03
CA ASP A 219 4.93 -17.66 -6.31
C ASP A 219 4.98 -16.21 -6.81
N PHE A 220 3.91 -15.44 -6.56
CA PHE A 220 3.83 -14.02 -6.90
C PHE A 220 3.31 -13.19 -5.74
N ILE A 221 3.92 -12.02 -5.55
CA ILE A 221 3.33 -10.93 -4.76
C ILE A 221 2.98 -9.83 -5.75
N ILE A 222 1.74 -9.33 -5.73
CA ILE A 222 1.30 -8.28 -6.64
C ILE A 222 0.82 -7.06 -5.85
N ALA A 223 1.05 -5.86 -6.37
CA ALA A 223 0.61 -4.62 -5.76
C ALA A 223 0.41 -3.55 -6.84
N SER A 224 -0.65 -2.76 -6.74
CA SER A 224 -0.94 -1.67 -7.69
C SER A 224 -1.34 -0.39 -6.96
N ASP A 225 -0.67 0.72 -7.27
CA ASP A 225 -0.96 2.05 -6.70
C ASP A 225 -0.90 2.10 -5.16
N VAL A 226 -0.06 1.26 -4.56
CA VAL A 226 0.11 1.13 -3.11
C VAL A 226 0.99 2.22 -2.49
N VAL A 227 1.70 3.00 -3.30
CA VAL A 227 2.59 4.07 -2.85
C VAL A 227 1.95 5.43 -3.11
N TRP A 228 1.25 5.93 -2.10
CA TRP A 228 0.53 7.20 -2.16
C TRP A 228 0.65 8.06 -0.89
N VAL A 229 1.26 7.50 0.17
CA VAL A 229 1.69 8.21 1.38
C VAL A 229 3.10 7.76 1.75
N ASP A 230 3.98 8.71 2.05
CA ASP A 230 5.40 8.44 2.29
C ASP A 230 5.66 7.53 3.50
N TRP A 231 4.96 7.74 4.62
CA TRP A 231 5.18 6.96 5.84
C TRP A 231 4.83 5.47 5.70
N LEU A 232 4.02 5.10 4.69
CA LEU A 232 3.67 3.70 4.38
C LEU A 232 4.73 3.00 3.54
N VAL A 233 5.72 3.71 2.99
CA VAL A 233 6.80 3.12 2.18
C VAL A 233 7.61 2.11 3.00
N ALA A 234 8.09 2.50 4.19
CA ALA A 234 8.87 1.60 5.04
C ALA A 234 8.07 0.35 5.51
N PRO A 235 6.83 0.48 6.03
CA PRO A 235 5.94 -0.66 6.29
C PRO A 235 5.73 -1.59 5.10
N LEU A 236 5.50 -1.04 3.90
CA LEU A 236 5.31 -1.82 2.68
C LEU A 236 6.58 -2.63 2.34
N VAL A 237 7.75 -2.00 2.35
CA VAL A 237 9.02 -2.68 2.04
C VAL A 237 9.34 -3.75 3.09
N ALA A 238 9.13 -3.46 4.38
CA ALA A 238 9.28 -4.44 5.45
C ALA A 238 8.35 -5.65 5.26
N THR A 239 7.12 -5.41 4.82
CA THR A 239 6.16 -6.46 4.46
C THR A 239 6.66 -7.30 3.29
N LEU A 240 7.11 -6.69 2.20
CA LEU A 240 7.66 -7.41 1.04
C LEU A 240 8.85 -8.28 1.44
N HIS A 241 9.80 -7.71 2.19
CA HIS A 241 10.97 -8.45 2.69
C HIS A 241 10.55 -9.62 3.60
N TYR A 242 9.56 -9.40 4.47
CA TYR A 242 9.02 -10.45 5.32
C TYR A 242 8.38 -11.58 4.50
N LEU A 243 7.49 -11.26 3.56
CA LEU A 243 6.77 -12.24 2.72
C LEU A 243 7.72 -13.07 1.85
N VAL A 244 8.73 -12.44 1.27
CA VAL A 244 9.73 -13.13 0.44
C VAL A 244 10.63 -14.05 1.28
N ASN A 245 10.86 -13.72 2.54
CA ASN A 245 11.75 -14.47 3.43
C ASN A 245 11.02 -15.33 4.49
N GLN A 246 9.70 -15.53 4.42
CA GLN A 246 8.92 -16.31 5.41
C GLN A 246 9.40 -17.75 5.64
N HIS A 247 10.32 -18.25 4.82
CA HIS A 247 10.99 -19.52 5.03
C HIS A 247 12.09 -19.51 6.11
N ASN A 248 12.61 -18.34 6.47
CA ASN A 248 13.71 -18.22 7.43
C ASN A 248 13.25 -18.04 8.89
N GLN A 249 11.95 -17.85 9.12
CA GLN A 249 11.40 -17.68 10.46
C GLN A 249 10.55 -18.89 10.83
N GLN A 250 11.21 -20.01 11.16
CA GLN A 250 10.58 -20.96 12.06
C GLN A 250 10.36 -20.23 13.39
N ALA A 251 9.10 -20.15 13.81
CA ALA A 251 8.69 -19.52 15.05
C ALA A 251 9.55 -20.03 16.22
N SER A 252 10.38 -19.15 16.77
CA SER A 252 10.72 -19.26 18.19
C SER A 252 9.40 -19.18 18.96
N PRO A 253 9.11 -20.06 19.92
CA PRO A 253 7.98 -19.87 20.80
C PRO A 253 8.17 -18.52 21.49
N ILE A 254 7.27 -17.57 21.22
CA ILE A 254 7.14 -16.39 22.06
C ILE A 254 6.64 -16.93 23.39
N GLY A 255 7.51 -16.89 24.40
CA GLY A 255 7.10 -17.16 25.78
C GLY A 255 6.07 -16.12 26.17
N ASP A 256 4.88 -16.58 26.52
CA ASP A 256 3.91 -15.75 27.22
C ASP A 256 4.48 -15.46 28.61
N ASP A 257 4.92 -14.22 28.84
CA ASP A 257 5.17 -13.69 30.18
C ASP A 257 3.82 -13.47 30.86
N ASP A 258 3.46 -14.38 31.77
CA ASP A 258 2.38 -14.19 32.75
C ASP A 258 3.00 -13.95 34.15
N PRO A 259 2.67 -12.86 34.86
CA PRO A 259 3.29 -12.56 36.14
C PRO A 259 2.55 -13.21 37.33
N ALA A 260 3.36 -13.65 38.31
CA ALA A 260 3.03 -14.17 39.65
C ALA A 260 2.57 -15.64 39.69
N VAL A 261 3.15 -16.54 40.51
CA VAL A 261 3.21 -16.55 41.99
C VAL A 261 4.36 -17.47 42.47
N PRO A 262 5.02 -17.22 43.64
CA PRO A 262 6.08 -18.07 44.17
C PRO A 262 5.53 -19.13 45.16
N ASN A 263 5.98 -20.38 45.07
CA ASN A 263 6.84 -21.05 46.08
C ASN A 263 6.94 -22.58 45.91
N SER A 264 8.13 -23.07 46.28
CA SER A 264 8.47 -24.36 46.92
C SER A 264 8.57 -25.69 46.14
N LYS A 265 9.86 -26.05 45.95
CA LYS A 265 10.55 -27.36 46.10
C LYS A 265 10.60 -28.35 44.91
N PRO A 266 11.76 -29.03 44.71
CA PRO A 266 12.00 -29.88 43.55
C PRO A 266 11.80 -31.36 43.88
N GLU A 267 11.09 -32.08 43.02
CA GLU A 267 11.16 -33.54 42.95
C GLU A 267 11.68 -33.99 41.59
N LYS A 268 12.55 -34.99 41.66
CA LYS A 268 13.33 -35.55 40.57
C LYS A 268 12.46 -36.48 39.73
N GLU A 269 12.30 -36.17 38.45
CA GLU A 269 12.07 -37.20 37.43
C GLU A 269 12.98 -36.96 36.24
N VAL A 270 13.86 -37.93 36.04
CA VAL A 270 14.68 -38.11 34.85
C VAL A 270 13.76 -38.69 33.78
N CYS A 271 13.47 -37.91 32.74
CA CYS A 271 12.90 -38.44 31.51
C CYS A 271 13.79 -38.05 30.33
N GLU A 272 14.22 -39.07 29.58
CA GLU A 272 15.20 -38.99 28.51
C GLU A 272 14.78 -38.00 27.41
N MET A 273 15.61 -36.96 27.22
CA MET A 273 15.54 -36.11 26.05
C MET A 273 15.98 -36.90 24.82
N LYS A 274 15.02 -37.46 24.08
CA LYS A 274 15.21 -37.69 22.64
C LYS A 274 15.42 -36.33 21.99
N LYS A 275 16.68 -35.96 21.75
CA LYS A 275 17.05 -34.89 20.80
C LYS A 275 16.54 -35.32 19.41
N SER A 276 15.28 -35.02 19.10
CA SER A 276 14.88 -34.92 17.70
C SER A 276 15.50 -33.64 17.16
N SER A 277 16.68 -33.76 16.58
CA SER A 277 17.28 -32.72 15.76
C SER A 277 16.36 -32.48 14.55
N ALA A 278 15.38 -31.60 14.71
CA ALA A 278 14.67 -31.00 13.60
C ALA A 278 15.67 -30.05 12.91
N SER A 279 16.51 -30.64 12.06
CA SER A 279 17.30 -29.91 11.08
C SER A 279 16.32 -29.08 10.25
N SER A 280 16.35 -27.77 10.46
CA SER A 280 15.78 -26.77 9.54
C SER A 280 16.44 -27.01 8.19
N ARG A 281 15.76 -27.77 7.32
CA ARG A 281 16.17 -27.94 5.94
C ARG A 281 15.82 -26.65 5.21
N HIS A 282 16.78 -25.74 5.15
CA HIS A 282 16.85 -24.77 4.07
C HIS A 282 16.70 -25.57 2.77
N ASP A 283 15.70 -25.25 1.96
CA ASP A 283 15.48 -25.85 0.64
C ASP A 283 16.13 -24.92 -0.40
N PRO A 284 17.44 -25.09 -0.70
CA PRO A 284 18.17 -24.21 -1.60
C PRO A 284 17.64 -24.23 -3.05
N GLY A 285 16.71 -25.13 -3.39
CA GLY A 285 16.08 -25.21 -4.70
C GLY A 285 14.80 -24.38 -4.86
N ARG A 286 14.26 -23.83 -3.76
CA ARG A 286 12.97 -23.13 -3.79
C ARG A 286 13.11 -21.69 -4.25
N LYS A 287 12.59 -21.39 -5.44
CA LYS A 287 12.54 -20.02 -5.99
C LYS A 287 11.75 -19.08 -5.06
N LYS A 288 12.33 -17.90 -4.79
CA LYS A 288 11.66 -16.80 -4.10
C LYS A 288 10.48 -16.27 -4.93
N PRO A 289 9.44 -15.67 -4.31
CA PRO A 289 8.34 -15.06 -5.04
C PRO A 289 8.83 -13.95 -5.97
N LEU A 290 8.22 -13.80 -7.14
CA LEU A 290 8.38 -12.60 -7.96
C LEU A 290 7.42 -11.52 -7.47
N VAL A 291 7.90 -10.30 -7.23
CA VAL A 291 7.02 -9.17 -6.92
C VAL A 291 6.71 -8.41 -8.20
N LEU A 292 5.43 -8.14 -8.45
CA LEU A 292 4.96 -7.28 -9.53
C LEU A 292 4.34 -6.03 -8.94
N LEU A 293 4.87 -4.86 -9.30
CA LEU A 293 4.40 -3.56 -8.82
C LEU A 293 3.94 -2.71 -9.99
N ALA A 294 2.70 -2.22 -9.95
CA ALA A 294 2.27 -1.12 -10.79
C ALA A 294 2.36 0.19 -10.01
N HIS A 295 3.10 1.15 -10.56
CA HIS A 295 3.42 2.40 -9.89
C HIS A 295 3.23 3.59 -10.82
N GLN A 296 2.66 4.65 -10.28
CA GLN A 296 2.59 5.96 -10.91
C GLN A 296 3.28 6.97 -10.00
N THR A 297 4.34 7.61 -10.50
CA THR A 297 5.06 8.65 -9.79
C THR A 297 4.13 9.78 -9.40
N ARG A 298 4.07 10.07 -8.10
CA ARG A 298 3.33 11.19 -7.51
C ARG A 298 4.27 12.18 -6.82
N SER A 299 5.36 11.69 -6.26
CA SER A 299 6.42 12.48 -5.63
C SER A 299 7.76 11.80 -5.90
N THR A 300 8.69 12.53 -6.53
CA THR A 300 10.06 12.03 -6.75
C THR A 300 10.77 11.69 -5.44
N ALA A 301 10.48 12.41 -4.35
CA ALA A 301 11.06 12.13 -3.03
C ALA A 301 10.59 10.78 -2.47
N THR A 302 9.28 10.51 -2.54
CA THR A 302 8.69 9.24 -2.10
C THR A 302 9.14 8.08 -2.98
N ASP A 303 9.25 8.30 -4.28
CA ASP A 303 9.80 7.32 -5.23
C ASP A 303 11.26 6.97 -4.87
N ASN A 304 12.12 7.98 -4.67
CA ASN A 304 13.51 7.76 -4.26
C ASN A 304 13.61 7.00 -2.93
N HIS A 305 12.75 7.32 -1.97
CA HIS A 305 12.65 6.62 -0.69
C HIS A 305 12.30 5.13 -0.89
N LEU A 306 11.27 4.84 -1.70
CA LEU A 306 10.86 3.48 -2.05
C LEU A 306 11.99 2.69 -2.72
N TRP A 307 12.61 3.25 -3.76
CA TRP A 307 13.67 2.56 -4.51
C TRP A 307 14.90 2.29 -3.66
N LYS A 308 15.26 3.23 -2.78
CA LYS A 308 16.35 3.05 -1.83
C LYS A 308 16.05 1.90 -0.86
N LEU A 309 14.89 1.91 -0.20
CA LEU A 309 14.55 0.87 0.78
C LEU A 309 14.42 -0.52 0.14
N LEU A 310 13.86 -0.62 -1.07
CA LEU A 310 13.81 -1.88 -1.82
C LEU A 310 15.22 -2.39 -2.13
N SER A 311 16.11 -1.53 -2.60
CA SER A 311 17.49 -1.90 -2.93
C SER A 311 18.27 -2.34 -1.69
N ASP A 312 18.18 -1.57 -0.60
CA ASP A 312 18.79 -1.90 0.69
C ASP A 312 18.23 -3.23 1.26
N GLY A 313 16.95 -3.52 0.97
CA GLY A 313 16.28 -4.77 1.31
C GLY A 313 16.60 -5.96 0.39
N GLY A 314 17.58 -5.83 -0.52
CA GLY A 314 18.01 -6.93 -1.39
C GLY A 314 17.13 -7.19 -2.61
N PHE A 315 16.25 -6.25 -2.97
CA PHE A 315 15.47 -6.34 -4.21
C PHE A 315 16.23 -5.70 -5.38
N ARG A 316 16.44 -6.48 -6.44
CA ARG A 316 16.75 -5.95 -7.77
C ARG A 316 15.45 -5.51 -8.44
N ILE A 317 15.37 -4.23 -8.76
CA ILE A 317 14.21 -3.59 -9.40
C ILE A 317 14.43 -3.60 -10.92
N ALA A 318 13.46 -4.06 -11.70
CA ALA A 318 13.48 -4.00 -13.16
C ALA A 318 12.17 -3.45 -13.69
N GLU A 319 12.22 -2.36 -14.47
CA GLU A 319 11.05 -1.88 -15.21
C GLU A 319 10.69 -2.89 -16.31
N VAL A 320 9.42 -3.22 -16.43
CA VAL A 320 8.90 -4.07 -17.49
C VAL A 320 8.91 -3.29 -18.80
N ASN A 321 9.51 -3.87 -19.84
CA ASN A 321 9.53 -3.24 -21.15
C ASN A 321 8.12 -2.99 -21.69
N ARG A 322 7.95 -1.84 -22.34
CA ARG A 322 6.66 -1.32 -22.82
C ARG A 322 5.93 -2.22 -23.82
N ASP A 323 6.66 -3.02 -24.57
CA ASP A 323 6.15 -4.02 -25.53
C ASP A 323 5.45 -5.19 -24.84
N ARG A 324 5.80 -5.47 -23.58
CA ARG A 324 5.12 -6.48 -22.75
C ARG A 324 3.83 -5.96 -22.12
N HIS A 325 3.51 -4.66 -22.21
CA HIS A 325 2.24 -4.13 -21.72
C HIS A 325 1.12 -4.40 -22.73
N HIS A 326 -0.10 -4.60 -22.26
CA HIS A 326 -1.25 -4.73 -23.14
C HIS A 326 -1.43 -3.46 -24.01
N PRO A 327 -1.54 -3.56 -25.36
CA PRO A 327 -1.46 -2.41 -26.26
C PRO A 327 -2.52 -1.34 -26.01
N LYS A 328 -3.71 -1.73 -25.55
CA LYS A 328 -4.84 -0.82 -25.25
C LYS A 328 -4.93 -0.36 -23.78
N PHE A 329 -4.36 -1.11 -22.84
CA PHE A 329 -4.57 -0.89 -21.40
C PHE A 329 -3.23 -0.57 -20.75
N ARG A 330 -2.64 0.53 -21.20
CA ARG A 330 -1.30 0.93 -20.85
C ARG A 330 -1.20 2.45 -20.93
N ALA A 331 -0.52 3.08 -19.98
CA ALA A 331 -0.33 4.52 -19.94
C ALA A 331 1.16 4.85 -19.73
N ASP A 332 1.61 6.02 -20.19
CA ASP A 332 3.04 6.38 -20.10
C ASP A 332 3.45 6.75 -18.68
N LYS A 333 2.50 7.28 -17.90
CA LYS A 333 2.68 7.64 -16.49
C LYS A 333 2.58 6.44 -15.54
N ILE A 334 2.16 5.28 -16.01
CA ILE A 334 2.02 4.06 -15.19
C ILE A 334 3.10 3.08 -15.62
N LYS A 335 3.99 2.78 -14.70
CA LYS A 335 5.11 1.85 -14.89
C LYS A 335 4.83 0.54 -14.18
N LEU A 336 5.32 -0.54 -14.76
CA LEU A 336 5.27 -1.87 -14.16
C LEU A 336 6.69 -2.28 -13.80
N PHE A 337 6.88 -2.85 -12.63
CA PHE A 337 8.18 -3.30 -12.14
C PHE A 337 8.12 -4.76 -11.72
N GLU A 338 9.15 -5.51 -12.09
CA GLU A 338 9.48 -6.83 -11.57
C GLU A 338 10.57 -6.66 -10.50
N LEU A 339 10.26 -7.02 -9.25
CA LEU A 339 11.23 -7.00 -8.15
C LEU A 339 11.69 -8.42 -7.84
N HIS A 340 12.99 -8.64 -7.96
CA HIS A 340 13.63 -9.92 -7.71
C HIS A 340 14.48 -9.82 -6.46
N HIS A 341 14.16 -10.60 -5.43
CA HIS A 341 14.98 -10.65 -4.23
C HIS A 341 16.14 -11.61 -4.40
N SER A 342 17.36 -11.17 -4.05
CA SER A 342 18.58 -11.98 -4.09
C SER A 342 18.61 -13.11 -3.08
#